data_AF-A0A378WZU5-F1
#
_entry.id   AF-A0A378WZU5-F1
#
_cell.length_a   1.000
_cell.length_b   1.000
_cell.length_c   1.000
_cell.angle_alpha   90.00
_cell.angle_beta   90.00
_cell.angle_gamma   90.00
#
_symmetry.space_group_name_H-M   'P 1'
#
loop_
_entity.id
_entity.type
_entity.pdbx_description
1 polymer ?
#
loop_
_entity_poly.entity_id
_entity_poly.type
_entity_poly.pdbx_seq_one_letter_code
_entity_poly.pdbx_strand_id
1 'polypeptide(L)'
;MARPGTICAPLLSEWAALRGAAAAPVVHTGRGPRRRYDAAAAGPVAVAGVAGALTAELRPGDLVVADEIRRNGTELPSPAAVLLHGEVRRLGLPARLGPVYSAEHVVTGRARAELAETGALAVDTETAFLAADAPDGQAVALRAIVDTPDAPLLSPGTVWRGVRALRSLRAAAPALDRWSAAAGEREILLAGPRSFCAGVERAIEIVEQALDRFGAPVYVRRQIVHNSHVVDELAGRGAVFVEELDHVPEGAVVVLAAHGVAPDVRSQAERRRLRVVDGTCPLVSKVHAEVCNFAAADKTVFLIGHADHEEVVGTRGEAPENVIVVADPEAAARVSPPDPDRVAYVTQTTLAVAEAEATAAVLRQRFPALSGPRKDDICYATTNRQQAVRAVARESDLVLVLGSPNSSNSLRLTEVAAAEGVAAHLVEHAGEVELGWLAGARRVGVTAGASAPPHLVDDLVEALSGLGTLRVRHTTVTEESVRFNLPREVS
;
A
#
# COMPACT_ATOMS: atom_id res chain seq x y z
N MET A 1 19.43 18.50 16.11
CA MET A 1 18.16 17.99 16.67
C MET A 1 17.08 18.29 15.65
N ALA A 2 16.32 17.28 15.20
CA ALA A 2 15.17 17.53 14.33
C ALA A 2 14.19 18.45 15.07
N ARG A 3 13.75 19.53 14.41
CA ARG A 3 12.72 20.41 14.96
C ARG A 3 11.36 19.77 14.69
N PRO A 4 10.48 19.65 15.70
CA PRO A 4 9.12 19.19 15.47
C PRO A 4 8.38 20.14 14.53
N GLY A 5 7.36 19.63 13.86
CA GLY A 5 6.50 20.43 13.00
C GLY A 5 5.77 21.51 13.81
N THR A 6 5.48 22.65 13.20
CA THR A 6 4.73 23.71 13.89
C THR A 6 3.26 23.66 13.51
N ILE A 7 2.38 23.67 14.51
CA ILE A 7 0.94 23.79 14.29
C ILE A 7 0.55 25.27 14.33
N CYS A 8 0.03 25.78 13.23
CA CYS A 8 -0.43 27.16 13.08
C CYS A 8 -1.96 27.20 13.16
N ALA A 9 -2.48 28.01 14.09
CA ALA A 9 -3.90 28.30 14.25
C ALA A 9 -4.19 29.78 13.93
N PRO A 10 -4.78 30.07 12.75
CA PRO A 10 -5.04 31.43 12.28
C PRO A 10 -5.93 32.29 13.18
N LEU A 11 -7.01 31.74 13.73
CA LEU A 11 -8.00 32.45 14.55
C LEU A 11 -7.82 32.15 16.03
N LEU A 12 -8.15 33.12 16.89
CA LEU A 12 -8.14 32.94 18.35
C LEU A 12 -9.04 31.78 18.80
N SER A 13 -10.17 31.56 18.14
CA SER A 13 -11.09 30.46 18.45
C SER A 13 -10.49 29.09 18.10
N GLU A 14 -9.76 29.00 16.99
CA GLU A 14 -9.07 27.77 16.56
C GLU A 14 -7.91 27.46 17.50
N TRP A 15 -7.11 28.49 17.80
CA TRP A 15 -6.03 28.38 18.76
C TRP A 15 -6.55 27.97 20.14
N ALA A 16 -7.63 28.57 20.63
CA ALA A 16 -8.24 28.18 21.90
C ALA A 16 -8.79 26.74 21.88
N ALA A 17 -9.33 26.28 20.74
CA ALA A 17 -9.82 24.91 20.61
C ALA A 17 -8.68 23.88 20.67
N LEU A 18 -7.54 24.18 20.06
CA LEU A 18 -6.35 23.33 20.01
C LEU A 18 -5.46 23.46 21.26
N ARG A 19 -5.40 24.65 21.87
CA ARG A 19 -4.60 24.91 23.08
C ARG A 19 -5.10 24.02 24.22
N GLY A 20 -4.21 23.18 24.73
CA GLY A 20 -4.51 22.20 25.79
C GLY A 20 -5.25 20.95 25.31
N ALA A 21 -5.52 20.81 24.01
CA ALA A 21 -5.86 19.53 23.38
C ALA A 21 -4.67 18.92 22.65
N ALA A 22 -3.89 19.75 21.96
CA ALA A 22 -2.62 19.38 21.37
C ALA A 22 -1.50 19.48 22.43
N ALA A 23 -0.64 18.47 22.47
CA ALA A 23 0.61 18.49 23.22
C ALA A 23 1.70 19.30 22.50
N ALA A 24 1.68 19.32 21.18
CA ALA A 24 2.61 20.11 20.37
C ALA A 24 2.33 21.62 20.50
N PRO A 25 3.36 22.48 20.37
CA PRO A 25 3.18 23.93 20.40
C PRO A 25 2.26 24.41 19.28
N VAL A 26 1.17 25.10 19.66
CA VAL A 26 0.25 25.74 18.72
C VAL A 26 0.51 27.25 18.69
N VAL A 27 0.90 27.75 17.52
CA VAL A 27 1.19 29.17 17.27
C VAL A 27 -0.07 29.85 16.74
N HIS A 28 -0.50 30.91 17.40
CA HIS A 28 -1.55 31.77 16.88
C HIS A 28 -0.94 32.76 15.87
N THR A 29 -1.29 32.64 14.59
CA THR A 29 -0.67 33.40 13.49
C THR A 29 -1.48 34.62 13.06
N GLY A 30 -2.79 34.61 13.25
CA GLY A 30 -3.71 35.60 12.69
C GLY A 30 -4.18 35.24 11.27
N ARG A 31 -5.20 35.98 10.79
CA ARG A 31 -5.85 35.76 9.49
C ARG A 31 -5.33 36.72 8.40
N GLY A 32 -5.25 36.24 7.17
CA GLY A 32 -5.11 37.06 5.95
C GLY A 32 -3.69 37.35 5.49
N PRO A 33 -3.53 38.01 4.33
CA PRO A 33 -2.27 38.10 3.56
C PRO A 33 -1.13 38.85 4.24
N ARG A 34 -1.43 39.63 5.28
CA ARG A 34 -0.45 40.47 6.01
C ARG A 34 0.09 39.79 7.26
N ARG A 35 -0.45 38.64 7.64
CA ARG A 35 0.04 37.85 8.78
C ARG A 35 0.99 36.80 8.22
N ARG A 36 2.25 36.92 8.63
CA ARG A 36 3.33 36.01 8.22
C ARG A 36 3.72 35.15 9.40
N TYR A 37 4.06 33.91 9.10
CA TYR A 37 4.83 33.09 10.01
C TYR A 37 6.29 33.57 9.97
N ASP A 38 7.00 33.52 11.09
CA ASP A 38 8.41 33.91 11.09
C ASP A 38 9.23 32.85 10.33
N ALA A 39 9.52 33.14 9.06
CA ALA A 39 10.25 32.26 8.15
C ALA A 39 11.66 31.89 8.68
N ALA A 40 12.24 32.64 9.61
CA ALA A 40 13.52 32.31 10.23
C ALA A 40 13.45 31.09 11.19
N ALA A 41 12.26 30.59 11.50
CA ALA A 41 12.01 29.39 12.31
C ALA A 41 11.82 28.09 11.49
N ALA A 42 11.84 28.17 10.15
CA ALA A 42 11.24 27.23 9.19
C ALA A 42 11.63 25.73 9.37
N GLY A 43 10.64 24.97 9.84
CA GLY A 43 10.48 23.55 9.59
C GLY A 43 9.09 23.31 9.01
N PRO A 44 8.64 22.05 8.89
CA PRO A 44 7.31 21.73 8.40
C PRO A 44 6.19 22.45 9.18
N VAL A 45 5.12 22.84 8.48
CA VAL A 45 3.98 23.60 9.04
C VAL A 45 2.66 22.88 8.78
N ALA A 46 1.84 22.74 9.83
CA ALA A 46 0.46 22.32 9.72
C ALA A 46 -0.47 23.50 10.00
N VAL A 47 -1.27 23.91 9.03
CA VAL A 47 -2.28 24.97 9.22
C VAL A 47 -3.60 24.33 9.62
N ALA A 48 -3.99 24.50 10.87
CA ALA A 48 -5.16 23.87 11.46
C ALA A 48 -6.20 24.92 11.85
N GLY A 49 -7.39 24.85 11.24
CA GLY A 49 -8.40 25.87 11.45
C GLY A 49 -9.76 25.52 10.86
N VAL A 50 -10.61 26.51 10.68
CA VAL A 50 -11.92 26.37 10.05
C VAL A 50 -11.90 26.79 8.58
N ALA A 51 -12.87 26.32 7.81
CA ALA A 51 -13.08 26.73 6.42
C ALA A 51 -14.58 26.68 6.05
N GLY A 52 -14.93 27.27 4.92
CA GLY A 52 -16.23 27.07 4.27
C GLY A 52 -16.13 25.98 3.20
N ALA A 53 -17.13 25.11 3.07
CA ALA A 53 -17.15 24.10 2.02
C ALA A 53 -17.46 24.72 0.65
N LEU A 54 -16.86 24.21 -0.42
CA LEU A 54 -17.21 24.59 -1.80
C LEU A 54 -18.12 23.55 -2.48
N THR A 55 -18.21 22.35 -1.90
CA THR A 55 -19.08 21.27 -2.36
C THR A 55 -20.27 21.05 -1.41
N ALA A 56 -21.39 20.57 -1.95
CA ALA A 56 -22.57 20.15 -1.18
C ALA A 56 -22.37 18.82 -0.43
N GLU A 57 -21.32 18.08 -0.76
CA GLU A 57 -21.06 16.77 -0.16
C GLU A 57 -20.43 16.85 1.25
N LEU A 58 -19.98 18.05 1.65
CA LEU A 58 -19.43 18.33 2.97
C LEU A 58 -20.50 18.90 3.90
N ARG A 59 -20.41 18.53 5.17
CA ARG A 59 -21.29 18.99 6.24
C ARG A 59 -20.51 19.79 7.28
N PRO A 60 -21.18 20.68 8.02
CA PRO A 60 -20.55 21.36 9.14
C PRO A 60 -19.98 20.37 10.17
N GLY A 61 -18.72 20.54 10.55
CA GLY A 61 -17.97 19.61 11.40
C GLY A 61 -17.21 18.52 10.66
N ASP A 62 -17.41 18.35 9.35
CA ASP A 62 -16.50 17.51 8.54
C ASP A 62 -15.13 18.17 8.47
N LEU A 63 -14.09 17.35 8.26
CA LEU A 63 -12.71 17.77 8.11
C LEU A 63 -12.29 17.65 6.64
N VAL A 64 -11.45 18.58 6.19
CA VAL A 64 -10.76 18.53 4.90
C VAL A 64 -9.27 18.59 5.19
N VAL A 65 -8.52 17.63 4.67
CA VAL A 65 -7.06 17.67 4.63
C VAL A 65 -6.66 18.08 3.21
N ALA A 66 -5.89 19.16 3.09
CA ALA A 66 -5.48 19.68 1.79
C ALA A 66 -4.32 18.85 1.25
N ASP A 67 -4.53 18.06 0.18
CA ASP A 67 -3.47 17.48 -0.65
C ASP A 67 -2.86 18.51 -1.62
N GLU A 68 -3.65 19.51 -1.97
CA GLU A 68 -3.25 20.64 -2.79
C GLU A 68 -3.76 21.95 -2.18
N ILE A 69 -2.90 22.97 -2.16
CA ILE A 69 -3.19 24.28 -1.59
C ILE A 69 -3.18 25.30 -2.73
N ARG A 70 -4.33 25.94 -2.98
CA ARG A 70 -4.55 26.80 -4.14
C ARG A 70 -4.68 28.28 -3.78
N ARG A 71 -4.16 29.14 -4.63
CA ARG A 71 -4.39 30.60 -4.58
C ARG A 71 -4.06 31.27 -5.90
N ASN A 72 -4.99 32.04 -6.47
CA ASN A 72 -4.75 32.95 -7.62
C ASN A 72 -3.95 32.32 -8.78
N GLY A 73 -4.25 31.05 -9.11
CA GLY A 73 -3.56 30.29 -10.16
C GLY A 73 -2.21 29.66 -9.73
N THR A 74 -1.82 29.80 -8.46
CA THR A 74 -0.71 29.07 -7.85
C THR A 74 -1.23 27.85 -7.12
N GLU A 75 -0.53 26.73 -7.29
CA GLU A 75 -0.79 25.45 -6.63
C GLU A 75 0.47 25.08 -5.82
N LEU A 76 0.29 24.82 -4.53
CA LEU A 76 1.34 24.39 -3.62
C LEU A 76 1.05 22.94 -3.23
N PRO A 77 1.99 22.00 -3.45
CA PRO A 77 1.77 20.60 -3.10
C PRO A 77 1.77 20.41 -1.58
N SER A 78 1.01 19.43 -1.12
CA SER A 78 1.04 18.97 0.27
C SER A 78 1.27 17.45 0.35
N PRO A 79 2.50 16.96 0.10
CA PRO A 79 2.82 15.54 0.11
C PRO A 79 2.41 14.82 1.41
N ALA A 80 2.63 15.44 2.57
CA ALA A 80 2.30 14.85 3.87
C ALA A 80 0.79 14.79 4.17
N ALA A 81 -0.08 15.34 3.31
CA ALA A 81 -1.52 15.36 3.50
C ALA A 81 -2.12 13.96 3.62
N VAL A 82 -1.67 13.01 2.80
CA VAL A 82 -2.16 11.63 2.83
C VAL A 82 -1.86 10.96 4.19
N LEU A 83 -0.72 11.27 4.80
CA LEU A 83 -0.33 10.74 6.11
C LEU A 83 -1.22 11.35 7.22
N LEU A 84 -1.43 12.67 7.19
CA LEU A 84 -2.28 13.35 8.17
C LEU A 84 -3.75 12.91 8.02
N HIS A 85 -4.23 12.73 6.79
CA HIS A 85 -5.57 12.22 6.51
C HIS A 85 -5.76 10.82 7.09
N GLY A 86 -4.78 9.93 6.92
CA GLY A 86 -4.76 8.60 7.53
C GLY A 86 -4.91 8.62 9.06
N GLU A 87 -4.18 9.50 9.75
CA GLU A 87 -4.32 9.69 11.21
C GLU A 87 -5.72 10.18 11.60
N VAL A 88 -6.25 11.17 10.89
CA VAL A 88 -7.59 11.71 11.18
C VAL A 88 -8.67 10.64 10.97
N ARG A 89 -8.54 9.81 9.93
CA ARG A 89 -9.44 8.68 9.67
C ARG A 89 -9.37 7.61 10.76
N ARG A 90 -8.17 7.30 11.27
CA ARG A 90 -7.97 6.37 12.41
C ARG A 90 -8.59 6.86 13.71
N LEU A 91 -8.76 8.18 13.88
CA LEU A 91 -9.54 8.76 14.99
C LEU A 91 -11.07 8.64 14.81
N GLY A 92 -11.54 8.04 13.72
CA GLY A 92 -12.97 7.89 13.41
C GLY A 92 -13.64 9.20 12.97
N LEU A 93 -12.87 10.22 12.61
CA LEU A 93 -13.39 11.52 12.21
C LEU A 93 -13.77 11.53 10.72
N PRO A 94 -14.89 12.18 10.34
CA PRO A 94 -15.26 12.34 8.93
C PRO A 94 -14.30 13.31 8.27
N ALA A 95 -13.42 12.80 7.42
CA ALA A 95 -12.39 13.58 6.76
C ALA A 95 -12.29 13.25 5.27
N ARG A 96 -12.16 14.29 4.45
CA ARG A 96 -11.89 14.17 3.02
C ARG A 96 -10.49 14.69 2.71
N LEU A 97 -9.84 14.07 1.74
CA LEU A 97 -8.63 14.57 1.12
C LEU A 97 -9.03 15.33 -0.14
N GLY A 98 -8.48 16.52 -0.38
CA GLY A 98 -8.71 17.26 -1.61
C GLY A 98 -8.35 18.75 -1.51
N PRO A 99 -8.43 19.49 -2.62
CA PRO A 99 -7.82 20.81 -2.70
C PRO A 99 -8.50 21.84 -1.80
N VAL A 100 -7.71 22.70 -1.15
CA VAL A 100 -8.19 23.85 -0.38
C VAL A 100 -7.74 25.14 -1.03
N TYR A 101 -8.69 26.05 -1.28
CA TYR A 101 -8.43 27.36 -1.86
C TYR A 101 -8.31 28.43 -0.77
N SER A 102 -7.30 29.30 -0.83
CA SER A 102 -7.20 30.47 0.03
C SER A 102 -7.55 31.76 -0.72
N ALA A 103 -8.67 32.37 -0.34
CA ALA A 103 -9.10 33.68 -0.83
C ALA A 103 -8.51 34.82 0.03
N GLU A 104 -8.53 36.05 -0.49
CA GLU A 104 -8.05 37.22 0.30
C GLU A 104 -9.07 37.68 1.34
N HIS A 105 -10.35 37.34 1.13
CA HIS A 105 -11.48 37.75 1.96
C HIS A 105 -12.49 36.60 2.04
N VAL A 106 -13.44 36.67 2.99
CA VAL A 106 -14.55 35.72 3.07
C VAL A 106 -15.34 35.75 1.77
N VAL A 107 -15.49 34.60 1.12
CA VAL A 107 -16.26 34.46 -0.12
C VAL A 107 -17.67 33.95 0.18
N THR A 108 -18.67 34.48 -0.53
CA THR A 108 -20.08 34.06 -0.44
C THR A 108 -20.74 34.19 -1.82
N GLY A 109 -21.93 33.60 -1.99
CA GLY A 109 -22.73 33.74 -3.21
C GLY A 109 -21.98 33.32 -4.47
N ARG A 110 -22.02 34.17 -5.51
CA ARG A 110 -21.41 33.89 -6.82
C ARG A 110 -19.91 33.58 -6.76
N ALA A 111 -19.14 34.33 -5.98
CA ALA A 111 -17.70 34.10 -5.85
C ALA A 111 -17.38 32.71 -5.26
N ARG A 112 -18.24 32.19 -4.37
CA ARG A 112 -18.11 30.82 -3.86
C ARG A 112 -18.40 29.79 -4.95
N ALA A 113 -19.43 30.02 -5.77
CA ALA A 113 -19.77 29.13 -6.88
C ALA A 113 -18.64 29.06 -7.92
N GLU A 114 -18.06 30.21 -8.28
CA GLU A 114 -16.90 30.29 -9.19
C GLU A 114 -15.68 29.52 -8.65
N LEU A 115 -15.44 29.57 -7.33
CA LEU A 115 -14.37 28.77 -6.72
C LEU A 115 -14.69 27.27 -6.69
N ALA A 116 -15.95 26.87 -6.55
CA ALA A 116 -16.35 25.47 -6.60
C ALA A 116 -16.08 24.84 -7.97
N GLU A 117 -16.19 25.61 -9.06
CA GLU A 117 -15.87 25.16 -10.43
C GLU A 117 -14.38 24.79 -10.60
N THR A 118 -13.50 25.25 -9.71
CA THR A 118 -12.08 24.85 -9.72
C THR A 118 -11.86 23.41 -9.24
N GLY A 119 -12.86 22.78 -8.63
CA GLY A 119 -12.75 21.46 -8.00
C GLY A 119 -12.20 21.48 -6.56
N ALA A 120 -11.92 22.67 -5.99
CA ALA A 120 -11.55 22.77 -4.59
C ALA A 120 -12.71 22.35 -3.67
N LEU A 121 -12.38 21.65 -2.57
CA LEU A 121 -13.36 21.16 -1.60
C LEU A 121 -13.75 22.21 -0.57
N ALA A 122 -12.82 23.07 -0.18
CA ALA A 122 -13.02 24.09 0.83
C ALA A 122 -12.29 25.38 0.51
N VAL A 123 -12.74 26.47 1.12
CA VAL A 123 -12.16 27.81 1.01
C VAL A 123 -11.88 28.40 2.38
N ASP A 124 -10.69 28.96 2.54
CA ASP A 124 -10.29 29.75 3.70
C ASP A 124 -9.63 31.06 3.26
N THR A 125 -8.92 31.72 4.16
CA THR A 125 -8.23 32.98 3.89
C THR A 125 -6.77 33.03 4.34
N GLU A 126 -6.17 31.88 4.59
CA GLU A 126 -4.91 31.78 5.34
C GLU A 126 -3.99 30.63 4.92
N THR A 127 -4.51 29.49 4.42
CA THR A 127 -3.68 28.28 4.19
C THR A 127 -2.54 28.61 3.25
N ALA A 128 -2.82 29.11 2.05
CA ALA A 128 -1.80 29.36 1.04
C ALA A 128 -0.79 30.43 1.47
N PHE A 129 -1.21 31.39 2.30
CA PHE A 129 -0.33 32.43 2.80
C PHE A 129 0.68 31.90 3.81
N LEU A 130 0.21 31.05 4.73
CA LEU A 130 1.06 30.41 5.74
C LEU A 130 1.89 29.28 5.14
N ALA A 131 1.36 28.55 4.16
CA ALA A 131 2.07 27.51 3.42
C ALA A 131 3.23 28.08 2.60
N ALA A 132 3.07 29.28 2.03
CA ALA A 132 4.14 29.96 1.29
C ALA A 132 5.32 30.42 2.17
N ASP A 133 5.14 30.46 3.50
CA ASP A 133 6.22 30.75 4.46
C ASP A 133 6.94 29.47 4.93
N ALA A 134 6.42 28.28 4.59
CA ALA A 134 7.04 26.99 4.91
C ALA A 134 8.05 26.58 3.82
N PRO A 135 9.01 25.68 4.11
CA PRO A 135 9.83 25.07 3.07
C PRO A 135 8.96 24.39 2.01
N ASP A 136 9.42 24.39 0.75
CA ASP A 136 8.68 23.82 -0.39
C ASP A 136 8.18 22.39 -0.08
N GLY A 137 6.88 22.18 -0.27
CA GLY A 137 6.22 20.89 -0.02
C GLY A 137 6.09 20.49 1.44
N GLN A 138 6.52 21.31 2.41
CA GLN A 138 6.46 20.98 3.85
C GLN A 138 5.31 21.67 4.59
N ALA A 139 4.27 22.05 3.85
CA ALA A 139 3.03 22.57 4.40
C ALA A 139 1.90 21.54 4.27
N VAL A 140 1.10 21.39 5.31
CA VAL A 140 -0.17 20.63 5.30
C VAL A 140 -1.28 21.46 5.92
N ALA A 141 -2.53 21.23 5.52
CA ALA A 141 -3.67 21.92 6.13
C ALA A 141 -4.77 20.96 6.57
N LEU A 142 -5.36 21.25 7.74
CA LEU A 142 -6.52 20.55 8.29
C LEU A 142 -7.62 21.58 8.58
N ARG A 143 -8.74 21.45 7.86
CA ARG A 143 -9.82 22.43 7.85
C ARG A 143 -11.15 21.84 8.30
N ALA A 144 -11.70 22.38 9.39
CA ALA A 144 -13.01 22.02 9.89
C ALA A 144 -14.10 22.90 9.27
N ILE A 145 -15.10 22.26 8.64
CA ILE A 145 -16.13 22.98 7.88
C ILE A 145 -17.13 23.66 8.82
N VAL A 146 -17.32 24.98 8.64
CA VAL A 146 -18.28 25.79 9.44
C VAL A 146 -19.57 26.05 8.66
N ASP A 147 -19.45 26.35 7.38
CA ASP A 147 -20.58 26.70 6.53
C ASP A 147 -20.48 25.98 5.19
N THR A 148 -21.62 25.79 4.53
CA THR A 148 -21.76 25.08 3.25
C THR A 148 -22.58 25.94 2.28
N PRO A 149 -22.62 25.59 0.98
CA PRO A 149 -23.48 26.29 0.01
C PRO A 149 -24.94 26.41 0.48
N ASP A 150 -25.48 25.35 1.10
CA ASP A 150 -26.87 25.29 1.60
C ASP A 150 -27.05 25.86 3.01
N ALA A 151 -25.96 26.09 3.74
CA ALA A 151 -25.97 26.61 5.11
C ALA A 151 -24.94 27.74 5.26
N PRO A 152 -25.21 28.93 4.67
CA PRO A 152 -24.22 29.99 4.52
C PRO A 152 -23.81 30.62 5.85
N LEU A 153 -22.63 31.24 5.86
CA LEU A 153 -22.00 31.84 7.04
C LEU A 153 -22.86 32.93 7.72
N LEU A 154 -23.66 33.68 6.97
CA LEU A 154 -24.57 34.70 7.50
C LEU A 154 -25.96 34.10 7.80
N SER A 155 -26.03 33.18 8.77
CA SER A 155 -27.30 32.57 9.20
C SER A 155 -27.36 32.41 10.73
N PRO A 156 -28.56 32.34 11.34
CA PRO A 156 -28.70 32.16 12.78
C PRO A 156 -27.99 30.90 13.33
N GLY A 157 -27.88 29.85 12.53
CA GLY A 157 -27.26 28.57 12.92
C GLY A 157 -25.73 28.58 12.90
N THR A 158 -25.08 29.63 12.41
CA THR A 158 -23.61 29.67 12.21
C THR A 158 -22.85 29.48 13.51
N VAL A 159 -23.34 30.02 14.63
CA VAL A 159 -22.67 29.87 15.94
C VAL A 159 -22.57 28.40 16.34
N TRP A 160 -23.68 27.66 16.23
CA TRP A 160 -23.70 26.22 16.53
C TRP A 160 -22.83 25.40 15.61
N ARG A 161 -22.81 25.74 14.31
CA ARG A 161 -21.94 25.08 13.33
C ARG A 161 -20.46 25.38 13.58
N GLY A 162 -20.13 26.61 13.97
CA GLY A 162 -18.80 27.00 14.41
C GLY A 162 -18.34 26.19 15.63
N VAL A 163 -19.20 26.06 16.64
CA VAL A 163 -18.92 25.20 17.81
C VAL A 163 -18.68 23.74 17.39
N ARG A 164 -19.50 23.21 16.47
CA ARG A 164 -19.32 21.86 15.94
C ARG A 164 -17.98 21.70 15.21
N ALA A 165 -17.63 22.64 14.33
CA ALA A 165 -16.35 22.65 13.63
C ALA A 165 -15.16 22.70 14.59
N LEU A 166 -15.20 23.58 15.60
CA LEU A 166 -14.15 23.68 16.61
C LEU A 166 -14.05 22.42 17.48
N ARG A 167 -15.16 21.72 17.75
CA ARG A 167 -15.12 20.41 18.42
C ARG A 167 -14.44 19.35 17.57
N SER A 168 -14.75 19.30 16.26
CA SER A 168 -14.06 18.39 15.34
C SER A 168 -12.56 18.71 15.23
N LEU A 169 -12.21 19.99 15.14
CA LEU A 169 -10.81 20.44 15.13
C LEU A 169 -10.08 20.04 16.42
N ARG A 170 -10.72 20.23 17.59
CA ARG A 170 -10.19 19.78 18.88
C ARG A 170 -10.04 18.27 18.94
N ALA A 171 -10.99 17.51 18.41
CA ALA A 171 -10.93 16.05 18.36
C ALA A 171 -9.80 15.53 17.45
N ALA A 172 -9.40 16.31 16.44
CA ALA A 172 -8.28 15.99 15.55
C ALA A 172 -6.90 16.38 16.12
N ALA A 173 -6.82 17.01 17.31
CA ALA A 173 -5.55 17.39 17.92
C ALA A 173 -4.53 16.24 18.06
N PRO A 174 -4.93 14.99 18.41
CA PRO A 174 -3.97 13.87 18.46
C PRO A 174 -3.33 13.55 17.10
N ALA A 175 -4.04 13.75 15.98
CA ALA A 175 -3.46 13.57 14.64
C ALA A 175 -2.41 14.65 14.33
N LEU A 176 -2.69 15.90 14.72
CA LEU A 176 -1.75 17.01 14.59
C LEU A 176 -0.51 16.83 15.47
N ASP A 177 -0.68 16.30 16.69
CA ASP A 177 0.44 15.96 17.58
C ASP A 177 1.34 14.89 16.97
N ARG A 178 0.76 13.82 16.40
CA ARG A 178 1.51 12.77 15.71
C ARG A 178 2.22 13.30 14.47
N TRP A 179 1.57 14.15 13.68
CA TRP A 179 2.21 14.83 12.56
C TRP A 179 3.38 15.70 13.00
N SER A 180 3.20 16.49 14.06
CA SER A 180 4.25 17.34 14.63
C SER A 180 5.44 16.52 15.12
N ALA A 181 5.20 15.38 15.78
CA ALA A 181 6.23 14.48 16.27
C ALA A 181 6.94 13.70 15.14
N ALA A 182 6.21 13.42 14.06
CA ALA A 182 6.73 12.82 12.84
C ALA A 182 7.48 13.82 11.96
N ALA A 183 7.45 15.13 12.22
CA ALA A 183 8.25 16.06 11.42
C ALA A 183 9.75 15.98 11.79
N GLY A 184 10.63 15.95 10.79
CA GLY A 184 12.08 15.90 11.00
C GLY A 184 12.90 15.45 9.80
N GLU A 185 14.21 15.64 9.89
CA GLU A 185 15.17 15.15 8.90
C GLU A 185 15.26 13.61 8.93
N ARG A 186 15.21 12.98 7.75
CA ARG A 186 15.28 11.52 7.58
C ARG A 186 16.12 11.09 6.39
N GLU A 187 16.65 9.88 6.51
CA GLU A 187 17.23 9.10 5.43
C GLU A 187 16.32 7.90 5.13
N ILE A 188 15.90 7.74 3.88
CA ILE A 188 15.20 6.56 3.38
C ILE A 188 16.23 5.60 2.79
N LEU A 189 16.19 4.36 3.25
CA LEU A 189 16.98 3.26 2.71
C LEU A 189 16.08 2.42 1.81
N LEU A 190 16.16 2.64 0.49
CA LEU A 190 15.36 1.91 -0.49
C LEU A 190 16.03 0.56 -0.82
N ALA A 191 15.36 -0.53 -0.47
CA ALA A 191 15.82 -1.88 -0.77
C ALA A 191 15.82 -2.13 -2.29
N GLY A 192 16.90 -2.71 -2.82
CA GLY A 192 16.99 -3.16 -4.20
C GLY A 192 17.44 -4.62 -4.28
N PRO A 193 16.68 -5.54 -4.93
CA PRO A 193 15.44 -5.32 -5.66
C PRO A 193 14.19 -5.19 -4.75
N ARG A 194 13.12 -4.59 -5.30
CA ARG A 194 11.79 -4.39 -4.68
C ARG A 194 10.71 -4.33 -5.76
N SER A 195 9.44 -4.33 -5.37
CA SER A 195 8.28 -4.19 -6.28
C SER A 195 8.21 -5.36 -7.29
N PHE A 196 7.56 -5.17 -8.43
CA PHE A 196 7.27 -6.21 -9.42
C PHE A 196 8.43 -7.16 -9.75
N CYS A 197 8.13 -8.46 -9.82
CA CYS A 197 9.02 -9.47 -10.40
C CYS A 197 8.57 -9.82 -11.82
N ALA A 198 9.42 -10.52 -12.59
CA ALA A 198 9.13 -10.85 -13.99
C ALA A 198 7.83 -11.67 -14.17
N GLY A 199 7.46 -12.48 -13.18
CA GLY A 199 6.20 -13.25 -13.20
C GLY A 199 4.97 -12.36 -13.04
N VAL A 200 5.06 -11.34 -12.19
CA VAL A 200 3.98 -10.37 -11.95
C VAL A 200 3.83 -9.41 -13.13
N GLU A 201 4.94 -8.85 -13.64
CA GLU A 201 4.91 -7.99 -14.83
C GLU A 201 4.23 -8.71 -16.00
N ARG A 202 4.65 -9.96 -16.27
CA ARG A 202 4.03 -10.81 -17.28
C ARG A 202 2.53 -11.02 -17.03
N ALA A 203 2.12 -11.29 -15.80
CA ALA A 203 0.72 -11.58 -15.48
C ALA A 203 -0.18 -10.35 -15.68
N ILE A 204 0.31 -9.16 -15.31
CA ILE A 204 -0.38 -7.89 -15.58
C ILE A 204 -0.49 -7.68 -17.09
N GLU A 205 0.64 -7.74 -17.81
CA GLU A 205 0.69 -7.55 -19.27
C GLU A 205 -0.23 -8.53 -20.01
N ILE A 206 -0.39 -9.77 -19.55
CA ILE A 206 -1.36 -10.73 -20.11
C ILE A 206 -2.79 -10.20 -20.07
N VAL A 207 -3.23 -9.62 -18.95
CA VAL A 207 -4.58 -9.08 -18.81
C VAL A 207 -4.75 -7.84 -19.68
N GLU A 208 -3.75 -6.97 -19.71
CA GLU A 208 -3.75 -5.77 -20.55
C GLU A 208 -3.85 -6.12 -22.03
N GLN A 209 -3.02 -7.05 -22.51
CA GLN A 209 -3.04 -7.51 -23.91
C GLN A 209 -4.33 -8.28 -24.23
N ALA A 210 -4.89 -9.03 -23.28
CA ALA A 210 -6.19 -9.66 -23.47
C ALA A 210 -7.30 -8.62 -23.64
N LEU A 211 -7.31 -7.54 -22.85
CA LEU A 211 -8.26 -6.44 -22.97
C LEU A 211 -8.10 -5.71 -24.31
N ASP A 212 -6.86 -5.42 -24.71
CA ASP A 212 -6.56 -4.71 -25.96
C ASP A 212 -6.95 -5.55 -27.19
N ARG A 213 -6.77 -6.88 -27.12
CA ARG A 213 -7.04 -7.80 -28.23
C ARG A 213 -8.49 -8.24 -28.33
N PHE A 214 -9.17 -8.47 -27.21
CA PHE A 214 -10.51 -9.08 -27.17
C PHE A 214 -11.62 -8.10 -26.77
N GLY A 215 -11.26 -6.93 -26.23
CA GLY A 215 -12.20 -5.97 -25.68
C GLY A 215 -12.74 -6.40 -24.31
N ALA A 216 -13.38 -5.46 -23.61
CA ALA A 216 -14.05 -5.74 -22.33
C ALA A 216 -15.40 -6.47 -22.55
N PRO A 217 -15.79 -7.39 -21.64
CA PRO A 217 -15.06 -7.82 -20.45
C PRO A 217 -14.05 -8.95 -20.71
N VAL A 218 -12.90 -8.90 -20.03
CA VAL A 218 -11.99 -10.04 -19.86
C VAL A 218 -12.14 -10.57 -18.44
N TYR A 219 -12.49 -11.83 -18.28
CA TYR A 219 -12.64 -12.44 -16.96
C TYR A 219 -11.29 -12.89 -16.42
N VAL A 220 -11.04 -12.72 -15.13
CA VAL A 220 -9.85 -13.22 -14.45
C VAL A 220 -10.32 -14.12 -13.32
N ARG A 221 -9.84 -15.37 -13.28
CA ARG A 221 -10.15 -16.26 -12.16
C ARG A 221 -9.30 -15.86 -10.96
N ARG A 222 -9.97 -15.42 -9.90
CA ARG A 222 -9.42 -14.79 -8.69
C ARG A 222 -8.56 -13.58 -9.05
N GLN A 223 -7.75 -13.09 -8.12
CA GLN A 223 -6.86 -11.96 -8.41
C GLN A 223 -5.69 -12.41 -9.30
N ILE A 224 -5.38 -11.63 -10.34
CA ILE A 224 -4.23 -11.92 -11.23
C ILE A 224 -2.92 -11.98 -10.43
N VAL A 225 -2.80 -11.08 -9.44
CA VAL A 225 -1.75 -11.00 -8.42
C VAL A 225 -2.37 -10.49 -7.12
N HIS A 226 -1.79 -10.83 -5.97
CA HIS A 226 -2.26 -10.36 -4.66
C HIS A 226 -1.86 -8.89 -4.40
N ASN A 227 -2.53 -7.96 -5.07
CA ASN A 227 -2.44 -6.52 -4.83
C ASN A 227 -3.73 -5.79 -5.24
N SER A 228 -4.35 -5.09 -4.29
CA SER A 228 -5.61 -4.36 -4.48
C SER A 228 -5.53 -3.28 -5.55
N HIS A 229 -4.45 -2.49 -5.57
CA HIS A 229 -4.25 -1.42 -6.56
C HIS A 229 -4.18 -1.95 -8.00
N VAL A 230 -3.45 -3.05 -8.23
CA VAL A 230 -3.38 -3.69 -9.55
C VAL A 230 -4.75 -4.22 -9.98
N VAL A 231 -5.51 -4.81 -9.04
CA VAL A 231 -6.86 -5.31 -9.30
C VAL A 231 -7.80 -4.17 -9.70
N ASP A 232 -7.77 -3.05 -8.96
CA ASP A 232 -8.62 -1.88 -9.22
C ASP A 232 -8.27 -1.21 -10.57
N GLU A 233 -6.97 -1.10 -10.90
CA GLU A 233 -6.50 -0.56 -12.18
C GLU A 233 -7.02 -1.38 -13.37
N LEU A 234 -6.86 -2.71 -13.31
CA LEU A 234 -7.32 -3.61 -14.36
C LEU A 234 -8.85 -3.66 -14.44
N ALA A 235 -9.54 -3.60 -13.31
CA ALA A 235 -11.00 -3.52 -13.26
C ALA A 235 -11.51 -2.24 -13.93
N GLY A 236 -10.84 -1.10 -13.70
CA GLY A 236 -11.12 0.16 -14.37
C GLY A 236 -10.98 0.11 -15.90
N ARG A 237 -10.13 -0.79 -16.41
CA ARG A 237 -9.98 -1.07 -17.86
C ARG A 237 -10.98 -2.09 -18.41
N GLY A 238 -11.80 -2.72 -17.57
CA GLY A 238 -12.82 -3.69 -17.98
C GLY A 238 -12.48 -5.16 -17.69
N ALA A 239 -11.46 -5.44 -16.87
CA ALA A 239 -11.27 -6.78 -16.32
C ALA A 239 -12.35 -7.09 -15.27
N VAL A 240 -12.83 -8.33 -15.23
CA VAL A 240 -13.83 -8.79 -14.26
C VAL A 240 -13.27 -9.97 -13.47
N PHE A 241 -12.94 -9.73 -12.20
CA PHE A 241 -12.40 -10.74 -11.30
C PHE A 241 -13.53 -11.61 -10.72
N VAL A 242 -13.39 -12.93 -10.83
CA VAL A 242 -14.39 -13.90 -10.34
C VAL A 242 -13.74 -14.99 -9.51
N GLU A 243 -14.37 -15.45 -8.44
CA GLU A 243 -13.80 -16.51 -7.59
C GLU A 243 -13.67 -17.85 -8.32
N GLU A 244 -14.71 -18.25 -9.06
CA GLU A 244 -14.80 -19.54 -9.71
C GLU A 244 -15.30 -19.41 -11.16
N LEU A 245 -14.93 -20.39 -11.98
CA LEU A 245 -15.20 -20.35 -13.42
C LEU A 245 -16.69 -20.40 -13.74
N ASP A 246 -17.55 -20.91 -12.86
CA ASP A 246 -19.00 -20.98 -13.12
C ASP A 246 -19.66 -19.60 -13.25
N HIS A 247 -19.01 -18.54 -12.74
CA HIS A 247 -19.46 -17.16 -12.90
C HIS A 247 -19.06 -16.52 -14.26
N VAL A 248 -18.22 -17.19 -15.05
CA VAL A 248 -17.78 -16.71 -16.37
C VAL A 248 -18.81 -17.12 -17.44
N PRO A 249 -19.28 -16.28 -18.35
CA PRO A 249 -20.15 -16.71 -19.44
C PRO A 249 -19.48 -17.77 -20.34
N GLU A 250 -20.25 -18.73 -20.86
CA GLU A 250 -19.74 -19.75 -21.78
C GLU A 250 -19.12 -19.08 -23.02
N GLY A 251 -17.97 -19.58 -23.49
CA GLY A 251 -17.27 -19.00 -24.64
C GLY A 251 -16.48 -17.70 -24.36
N ALA A 252 -16.58 -17.11 -23.17
CA ALA A 252 -15.88 -15.88 -22.83
C ALA A 252 -14.35 -16.09 -22.68
N VAL A 253 -13.62 -14.98 -22.72
CA VAL A 253 -12.17 -14.96 -22.44
C VAL A 253 -11.94 -15.01 -20.94
N VAL A 254 -11.10 -15.95 -20.50
CA VAL A 254 -10.70 -16.07 -19.11
C VAL A 254 -9.17 -16.13 -18.97
N VAL A 255 -8.63 -15.32 -18.07
CA VAL A 255 -7.22 -15.37 -17.66
C VAL A 255 -7.11 -16.16 -16.35
N LEU A 256 -6.19 -17.12 -16.31
CA LEU A 256 -5.85 -17.85 -15.08
C LEU A 256 -4.71 -17.11 -14.34
N ALA A 257 -4.82 -17.00 -13.02
CA ALA A 257 -3.89 -16.20 -12.21
C ALA A 257 -2.43 -16.71 -12.21
N ALA A 258 -1.50 -15.84 -11.81
CA ALA A 258 -0.07 -16.13 -11.78
C ALA A 258 0.32 -17.27 -10.82
N HIS A 259 -0.51 -17.52 -9.80
CA HIS A 259 -0.28 -18.53 -8.76
C HIS A 259 -0.47 -19.97 -9.25
N GLY A 260 -0.93 -20.17 -10.48
CA GLY A 260 -1.24 -21.51 -11.00
C GLY A 260 -2.60 -22.02 -10.56
N VAL A 261 -3.13 -22.98 -11.32
CA VAL A 261 -4.41 -23.63 -11.02
C VAL A 261 -4.27 -25.14 -11.11
N ALA A 262 -5.15 -25.85 -10.41
CA ALA A 262 -5.24 -27.30 -10.49
C ALA A 262 -5.72 -27.75 -11.90
N PRO A 263 -5.36 -28.98 -12.35
CA PRO A 263 -5.83 -29.55 -13.61
C PRO A 263 -7.36 -29.55 -13.80
N ASP A 264 -8.12 -29.72 -12.71
CA ASP A 264 -9.59 -29.71 -12.75
C ASP A 264 -10.17 -28.36 -13.18
N VAL A 265 -9.51 -27.25 -12.83
CA VAL A 265 -9.89 -25.90 -13.26
C VAL A 265 -9.70 -25.75 -14.76
N ARG A 266 -8.59 -26.27 -15.31
CA ARG A 266 -8.34 -26.27 -16.76
C ARG A 266 -9.40 -27.12 -17.48
N SER A 267 -9.69 -28.30 -16.95
CA SER A 267 -10.73 -29.19 -17.48
C SER A 267 -12.13 -28.56 -17.43
N GLN A 268 -12.44 -27.78 -16.39
CA GLN A 268 -13.70 -27.03 -16.30
C GLN A 268 -13.77 -25.93 -17.37
N ALA A 269 -12.68 -25.20 -17.59
CA ALA A 269 -12.62 -24.17 -18.62
C ALA A 269 -12.87 -24.76 -20.03
N GLU A 270 -12.28 -25.92 -20.33
CA GLU A 270 -12.51 -26.66 -21.57
C GLU A 270 -13.98 -27.10 -21.72
N ARG A 271 -14.57 -27.69 -20.67
CA ARG A 271 -15.99 -28.09 -20.66
C ARG A 271 -16.93 -26.91 -20.92
N ARG A 272 -16.58 -25.73 -20.41
CA ARG A 272 -17.33 -24.47 -20.60
C ARG A 272 -16.89 -23.70 -21.85
N ARG A 273 -16.07 -24.30 -22.71
CA ARG A 273 -15.60 -23.75 -23.99
C ARG A 273 -14.98 -22.35 -23.85
N LEU A 274 -14.38 -22.06 -22.70
CA LEU A 274 -13.79 -20.76 -22.43
C LEU A 274 -12.52 -20.56 -23.27
N ARG A 275 -12.27 -19.33 -23.69
CA ARG A 275 -10.99 -18.96 -24.31
C ARG A 275 -9.98 -18.66 -23.19
N VAL A 276 -9.22 -19.67 -22.81
CA VAL A 276 -8.26 -19.59 -21.71
C VAL A 276 -6.97 -18.91 -22.15
N VAL A 277 -6.50 -17.97 -21.34
CA VAL A 277 -5.14 -17.42 -21.39
C VAL A 277 -4.46 -17.76 -20.07
N ASP A 278 -3.43 -18.60 -20.09
CA ASP A 278 -2.78 -19.07 -18.85
C ASP A 278 -1.72 -18.06 -18.37
N GLY A 279 -2.07 -17.33 -17.30
CA GLY A 279 -1.21 -16.36 -16.63
C GLY A 279 -0.22 -16.98 -15.64
N THR A 280 -0.23 -18.30 -15.43
CA THR A 280 0.66 -18.98 -14.47
C THR A 280 2.11 -18.58 -14.69
N CYS A 281 2.80 -18.23 -13.59
CA CYS A 281 4.21 -17.88 -13.63
C CYS A 281 5.03 -19.10 -14.08
N PRO A 282 6.00 -18.97 -15.03
CA PRO A 282 6.82 -20.09 -15.46
C PRO A 282 7.59 -20.81 -14.33
N LEU A 283 7.89 -20.11 -13.23
CA LEU A 283 8.54 -20.71 -12.06
C LEU A 283 7.56 -21.55 -11.22
N VAL A 284 6.27 -21.22 -11.21
CA VAL A 284 5.22 -22.07 -10.62
C VAL A 284 4.98 -23.29 -11.51
N SER A 285 4.92 -23.11 -12.83
CA SER A 285 4.80 -24.23 -13.78
C SER A 285 5.96 -25.23 -13.67
N LYS A 286 7.17 -24.78 -13.32
CA LYS A 286 8.32 -25.64 -13.01
C LYS A 286 8.01 -26.54 -11.81
N VAL A 287 7.48 -25.99 -10.72
CA VAL A 287 7.11 -26.75 -9.51
C VAL A 287 6.00 -27.77 -9.83
N HIS A 288 4.97 -27.37 -10.58
CA HIS A 288 3.92 -28.28 -11.05
C HIS A 288 4.51 -29.47 -11.83
N ALA A 289 5.44 -29.21 -12.75
CA ALA A 289 6.10 -30.25 -13.52
C ALA A 289 6.97 -31.17 -12.64
N GLU A 290 7.66 -30.64 -11.62
CA GLU A 290 8.44 -31.44 -10.67
C GLU A 290 7.54 -32.36 -9.83
N VAL A 291 6.39 -31.87 -9.36
CA VAL A 291 5.39 -32.71 -8.67
C VAL A 291 4.92 -33.86 -9.57
N CYS A 292 4.53 -33.58 -10.81
CA CYS A 292 4.12 -34.61 -11.76
C CYS A 292 5.23 -35.64 -12.02
N ASN A 293 6.49 -35.20 -12.16
CA ASN A 293 7.62 -36.09 -12.38
C ASN A 293 7.90 -37.00 -11.18
N PHE A 294 7.81 -36.48 -9.95
CA PHE A 294 7.98 -37.30 -8.76
C PHE A 294 6.81 -38.26 -8.55
N ALA A 295 5.58 -37.83 -8.81
CA ALA A 295 4.40 -38.69 -8.75
C ALA A 295 4.47 -39.82 -9.81
N ALA A 296 4.91 -39.53 -11.04
CA ALA A 296 5.13 -40.53 -12.08
C ALA A 296 6.24 -41.53 -11.74
N ALA A 297 7.20 -41.12 -10.89
CA ALA A 297 8.21 -42.01 -10.31
C ALA A 297 7.72 -42.76 -9.06
N ASP A 298 6.42 -42.66 -8.75
CA ASP A 298 5.75 -43.31 -7.62
C ASP A 298 6.42 -42.95 -6.28
N LYS A 299 6.63 -41.64 -6.11
CA LYS A 299 7.09 -41.03 -4.85
C LYS A 299 5.95 -40.26 -4.17
N THR A 300 6.00 -40.24 -2.85
CA THR A 300 5.24 -39.25 -2.06
C THR A 300 6.00 -37.93 -2.06
N VAL A 301 5.31 -36.83 -2.35
CA VAL A 301 5.88 -35.49 -2.45
C VAL A 301 5.45 -34.66 -1.24
N PHE A 302 6.41 -34.25 -0.43
CA PHE A 302 6.20 -33.26 0.61
C PHE A 302 6.20 -31.86 -0.02
N LEU A 303 5.04 -31.23 -0.11
CA LEU A 303 4.92 -29.84 -0.57
C LEU A 303 5.08 -28.91 0.65
N ILE A 304 6.24 -28.30 0.79
CA ILE A 304 6.50 -27.33 1.86
C ILE A 304 5.77 -26.03 1.51
N GLY A 305 4.81 -25.62 2.34
CA GLY A 305 4.01 -24.42 2.09
C GLY A 305 2.74 -24.34 2.93
N HIS A 306 2.00 -23.25 2.74
CA HIS A 306 0.76 -22.99 3.48
C HIS A 306 -0.44 -23.63 2.77
N ALA A 307 -1.15 -24.54 3.45
CA ALA A 307 -2.20 -25.37 2.85
C ALA A 307 -3.32 -24.57 2.15
N ASP A 308 -3.64 -23.38 2.67
CA ASP A 308 -4.72 -22.54 2.15
C ASP A 308 -4.26 -21.57 1.04
N HIS A 309 -2.96 -21.55 0.71
CA HIS A 309 -2.44 -20.66 -0.33
C HIS A 309 -2.75 -21.18 -1.74
N GLU A 310 -3.15 -20.29 -2.65
CA GLU A 310 -3.61 -20.68 -4.00
C GLU A 310 -2.59 -21.51 -4.78
N GLU A 311 -1.32 -21.12 -4.71
CA GLU A 311 -0.21 -21.84 -5.33
C GLU A 311 -0.07 -23.27 -4.80
N VAL A 312 -0.28 -23.46 -3.49
CA VAL A 312 -0.19 -24.78 -2.84
C VAL A 312 -1.38 -25.65 -3.24
N VAL A 313 -2.58 -25.05 -3.33
CA VAL A 313 -3.78 -25.73 -3.84
C VAL A 313 -3.59 -26.16 -5.30
N GLY A 314 -3.08 -25.27 -6.15
CA GLY A 314 -2.78 -25.56 -7.56
C GLY A 314 -1.75 -26.68 -7.71
N THR A 315 -0.63 -26.56 -6.98
CA THR A 315 0.48 -27.52 -7.01
C THR A 315 0.06 -28.90 -6.49
N ARG A 316 -0.68 -28.96 -5.37
CA ARG A 316 -1.23 -30.22 -4.85
C ARG A 316 -2.21 -30.86 -5.84
N GLY A 317 -2.99 -30.06 -6.55
CA GLY A 317 -3.96 -30.52 -7.55
C GLY A 317 -3.35 -31.29 -8.71
N GLU A 318 -2.05 -31.11 -9.00
CA GLU A 318 -1.35 -31.84 -10.07
C GLU A 318 -1.18 -33.34 -9.75
N ALA A 319 -1.07 -33.71 -8.47
CA ALA A 319 -0.96 -35.11 -8.04
C ALA A 319 -1.53 -35.32 -6.62
N PRO A 320 -2.86 -35.21 -6.43
CA PRO A 320 -3.48 -35.12 -5.10
C PRO A 320 -3.25 -36.34 -4.20
N GLU A 321 -3.13 -37.54 -4.79
CA GLU A 321 -2.88 -38.80 -4.07
C GLU A 321 -1.42 -38.97 -3.62
N ASN A 322 -0.50 -38.22 -4.23
CA ASN A 322 0.94 -38.31 -3.97
C ASN A 322 1.47 -37.16 -3.11
N VAL A 323 0.70 -36.07 -2.95
CA VAL A 323 1.19 -34.85 -2.30
C VAL A 323 0.69 -34.73 -0.86
N ILE A 324 1.62 -34.53 0.07
CA ILE A 324 1.34 -34.18 1.47
C ILE A 324 1.88 -32.76 1.72
N VAL A 325 1.01 -31.86 2.18
CA VAL A 325 1.42 -30.49 2.51
C VAL A 325 2.07 -30.45 3.89
N VAL A 326 3.21 -29.77 4.00
CA VAL A 326 3.97 -29.60 5.24
C VAL A 326 4.23 -28.12 5.47
N ALA A 327 3.64 -27.55 6.53
CA ALA A 327 3.69 -26.11 6.76
C ALA A 327 4.99 -25.63 7.42
N ASP A 328 5.56 -26.44 8.32
CA ASP A 328 6.62 -26.01 9.23
C ASP A 328 7.48 -27.20 9.72
N PRO A 329 8.57 -26.97 10.47
CA PRO A 329 9.42 -28.03 11.01
C PRO A 329 8.69 -29.02 11.94
N GLU A 330 7.63 -28.59 12.62
CA GLU A 330 6.87 -29.42 13.56
C GLU A 330 5.98 -30.42 12.80
N ALA A 331 5.32 -29.95 11.74
CA ALA A 331 4.62 -30.78 10.78
C ALA A 331 5.59 -31.75 10.07
N ALA A 332 6.77 -31.27 9.67
CA ALA A 332 7.82 -32.11 9.09
C ALA A 332 8.31 -33.19 10.07
N ALA A 333 8.28 -32.93 11.38
CA ALA A 333 8.65 -33.92 12.39
C ALA A 333 7.59 -35.01 12.61
N ARG A 334 6.33 -34.75 12.24
CA ARG A 334 5.20 -35.67 12.43
C ARG A 334 4.73 -36.38 11.16
N VAL A 335 5.06 -35.85 9.97
CA VAL A 335 4.56 -36.39 8.70
C VAL A 335 4.98 -37.85 8.50
N SER A 336 4.10 -38.68 7.95
CA SER A 336 4.37 -40.09 7.69
C SER A 336 3.92 -40.45 6.27
N PRO A 337 4.85 -40.67 5.33
CA PRO A 337 4.53 -41.13 3.99
C PRO A 337 4.19 -42.64 4.01
N PRO A 338 3.45 -43.16 3.02
CA PRO A 338 3.22 -44.60 2.85
C PRO A 338 4.52 -45.41 2.73
N ASP A 339 5.51 -44.88 2.00
CA ASP A 339 6.84 -45.47 1.85
C ASP A 339 7.92 -44.40 2.11
N PRO A 340 8.69 -44.50 3.22
CA PRO A 340 9.72 -43.52 3.59
C PRO A 340 10.95 -43.53 2.67
N ASP A 341 11.16 -44.57 1.87
CA ASP A 341 12.27 -44.66 0.91
C ASP A 341 11.91 -44.10 -0.47
N ARG A 342 10.62 -43.80 -0.69
CA ARG A 342 10.06 -43.29 -1.95
C ARG A 342 9.50 -41.88 -1.75
N VAL A 343 10.34 -40.95 -1.29
CA VAL A 343 9.92 -39.57 -1.01
C VAL A 343 10.71 -38.51 -1.76
N ALA A 344 10.03 -37.40 -2.05
CA ALA A 344 10.60 -36.17 -2.56
C ALA A 344 10.00 -34.96 -1.82
N TYR A 345 10.63 -33.80 -1.95
CA TYR A 345 10.02 -32.54 -1.53
C TYR A 345 10.11 -31.48 -2.64
N VAL A 346 9.16 -30.56 -2.60
CA VAL A 346 9.14 -29.30 -3.38
C VAL A 346 8.71 -28.17 -2.44
N THR A 347 8.89 -26.91 -2.83
CA THR A 347 8.46 -25.77 -2.00
C THR A 347 7.55 -24.80 -2.74
N GLN A 348 6.66 -24.14 -2.00
CA GLN A 348 5.99 -22.92 -2.46
C GLN A 348 7.06 -21.85 -2.77
N THR A 349 6.86 -21.08 -3.85
CA THR A 349 7.84 -20.16 -4.42
C THR A 349 8.08 -18.90 -3.59
N THR A 350 7.15 -18.55 -2.69
CA THR A 350 7.13 -17.28 -1.92
C THR A 350 7.44 -17.43 -0.43
N LEU A 351 8.00 -18.57 0.01
CA LEU A 351 8.32 -18.81 1.42
C LEU A 351 9.53 -18.00 1.91
N ALA A 352 9.64 -17.83 3.23
CA ALA A 352 10.88 -17.38 3.84
C ALA A 352 11.96 -18.45 3.63
N VAL A 353 13.11 -18.06 3.07
CA VAL A 353 14.20 -19.00 2.72
C VAL A 353 14.66 -19.80 3.94
N ALA A 354 14.81 -19.12 5.09
CA ALA A 354 15.24 -19.76 6.32
C ALA A 354 14.22 -20.77 6.88
N GLU A 355 12.91 -20.47 6.78
CA GLU A 355 11.84 -21.36 7.28
C GLU A 355 11.72 -22.61 6.41
N ALA A 356 11.80 -22.44 5.08
CA ALA A 356 11.77 -23.55 4.15
C ALA A 356 12.97 -24.48 4.33
N GLU A 357 14.18 -23.93 4.51
CA GLU A 357 15.38 -24.74 4.79
C GLU A 357 15.32 -25.45 6.13
N ALA A 358 14.78 -24.80 7.18
CA ALA A 358 14.56 -25.46 8.47
C ALA A 358 13.60 -26.65 8.34
N THR A 359 12.53 -26.49 7.58
CA THR A 359 11.54 -27.56 7.32
C THR A 359 12.16 -28.68 6.48
N ALA A 360 12.88 -28.34 5.41
CA ALA A 360 13.57 -29.30 4.56
C ALA A 360 14.65 -30.07 5.33
N ALA A 361 15.39 -29.42 6.23
CA ALA A 361 16.36 -30.08 7.09
C ALA A 361 15.74 -31.17 7.98
N VAL A 362 14.57 -30.92 8.58
CA VAL A 362 13.84 -31.94 9.36
C VAL A 362 13.42 -33.10 8.47
N LEU A 363 12.90 -32.83 7.27
CA LEU A 363 12.55 -33.89 6.31
C LEU A 363 13.76 -34.71 5.89
N ARG A 364 14.89 -34.08 5.55
CA ARG A 364 16.15 -34.76 5.18
C ARG A 364 16.67 -35.65 6.32
N GLN A 365 16.54 -35.19 7.57
CA GLN A 365 16.95 -35.97 8.74
C GLN A 365 16.05 -37.21 8.94
N ARG A 366 14.74 -37.07 8.73
CA ARG A 366 13.78 -38.17 8.92
C ARG A 366 13.75 -39.17 7.77
N PHE A 367 14.02 -38.70 6.55
CA PHE A 367 13.93 -39.51 5.34
C PHE A 367 15.25 -39.44 4.55
N PRO A 368 16.21 -40.35 4.79
CA PRO A 368 17.52 -40.33 4.13
C PRO A 368 17.47 -40.49 2.60
N ALA A 369 16.41 -41.08 2.06
CA ALA A 369 16.17 -41.24 0.62
C ALA A 369 15.51 -40.00 -0.04
N LEU A 370 15.26 -38.93 0.73
CA LEU A 370 14.54 -37.74 0.27
C LEU A 370 15.22 -37.08 -0.93
N SER A 371 14.47 -37.02 -2.03
CA SER A 371 14.88 -36.28 -3.22
C SER A 371 14.42 -34.83 -3.13
N GLY A 372 15.30 -33.88 -3.39
CA GLY A 372 14.94 -32.47 -3.54
C GLY A 372 14.75 -32.06 -5.00
N PRO A 373 14.27 -30.83 -5.24
CA PRO A 373 14.23 -30.26 -6.58
C PRO A 373 15.67 -30.07 -7.10
N ARG A 374 15.85 -30.04 -8.42
CA ARG A 374 17.21 -29.90 -9.02
C ARG A 374 17.82 -28.53 -8.78
N LYS A 375 16.96 -27.53 -8.59
CA LYS A 375 17.26 -26.14 -8.20
C LYS A 375 16.17 -25.73 -7.22
N ASP A 376 16.47 -24.81 -6.33
CA ASP A 376 15.50 -24.29 -5.36
C ASP A 376 14.19 -23.86 -6.03
N ASP A 377 13.07 -24.15 -5.36
CA ASP A 377 11.72 -23.79 -5.82
C ASP A 377 11.32 -22.40 -5.33
N ILE A 378 11.91 -21.92 -4.23
CA ILE A 378 11.82 -20.51 -3.86
C ILE A 378 12.41 -19.68 -5.00
N CYS A 379 11.59 -18.79 -5.56
CA CYS A 379 11.97 -18.07 -6.75
C CYS A 379 13.06 -17.02 -6.46
N TYR A 380 13.82 -16.67 -7.50
CA TYR A 380 14.87 -15.64 -7.41
C TYR A 380 14.35 -14.34 -6.79
N ALA A 381 13.13 -13.92 -7.16
CA ALA A 381 12.55 -12.67 -6.73
C ALA A 381 12.31 -12.62 -5.22
N THR A 382 11.84 -13.73 -4.64
CA THR A 382 11.62 -13.87 -3.20
C THR A 382 12.95 -13.88 -2.45
N THR A 383 13.92 -14.67 -2.90
CA THR A 383 15.25 -14.73 -2.29
C THR A 383 15.95 -13.37 -2.30
N ASN A 384 15.96 -12.69 -3.44
CA ASN A 384 16.63 -11.41 -3.60
C ASN A 384 15.96 -10.30 -2.76
N ARG A 385 14.63 -10.23 -2.73
CA ARG A 385 13.89 -9.24 -1.91
C ARG A 385 14.11 -9.49 -0.42
N GLN A 386 14.17 -10.75 0.03
CA GLN A 386 14.50 -11.07 1.42
C GLN A 386 15.93 -10.66 1.78
N GLN A 387 16.90 -10.84 0.88
CA GLN A 387 18.25 -10.34 1.09
C GLN A 387 18.29 -8.80 1.14
N ALA A 388 17.57 -8.13 0.24
CA ALA A 388 17.51 -6.67 0.18
C ALA A 388 16.88 -6.07 1.44
N VAL A 389 15.77 -6.64 1.93
CA VAL A 389 15.12 -6.14 3.15
C VAL A 389 15.98 -6.38 4.38
N ARG A 390 16.71 -7.51 4.50
CA ARG A 390 17.65 -7.72 5.61
C ARG A 390 18.78 -6.68 5.63
N ALA A 391 19.34 -6.37 4.46
CA ALA A 391 20.40 -5.37 4.35
C ALA A 391 19.92 -4.00 4.84
N VAL A 392 18.72 -3.59 4.43
CA VAL A 392 18.11 -2.33 4.85
C VAL A 392 17.70 -2.35 6.33
N ALA A 393 17.10 -3.44 6.81
CA ALA A 393 16.59 -3.57 8.18
C ALA A 393 17.70 -3.35 9.22
N ARG A 394 18.90 -3.89 8.99
CA ARG A 394 20.05 -3.76 9.89
C ARG A 394 20.55 -2.33 10.10
N GLU A 395 20.22 -1.42 9.18
CA GLU A 395 20.63 -0.03 9.22
C GLU A 395 19.48 0.93 9.59
N SER A 396 18.26 0.41 9.77
CA SER A 396 17.04 1.20 9.92
C SER A 396 16.53 1.26 11.36
N ASP A 397 15.88 2.36 11.72
CA ASP A 397 15.12 2.48 12.98
C ASP A 397 13.69 1.91 12.84
N LEU A 398 13.19 1.89 11.61
CA LEU A 398 11.85 1.43 11.21
C LEU A 398 11.91 0.87 9.79
N VAL A 399 11.16 -0.19 9.50
CA VAL A 399 10.96 -0.70 8.13
C VAL A 399 9.50 -0.63 7.73
N LEU A 400 9.23 -0.07 6.55
CA LEU A 400 7.92 -0.07 5.90
C LEU A 400 7.97 -0.99 4.69
N VAL A 401 7.03 -1.93 4.62
CA VAL A 401 6.88 -2.88 3.51
C VAL A 401 5.59 -2.56 2.79
N LEU A 402 5.67 -2.19 1.52
CA LEU A 402 4.48 -1.97 0.70
C LEU A 402 3.94 -3.29 0.13
N GLY A 403 2.65 -3.53 0.34
CA GLY A 403 1.91 -4.63 -0.28
C GLY A 403 0.64 -5.02 0.47
N SER A 404 -0.21 -5.80 -0.19
CA SER A 404 -1.51 -6.19 0.37
C SER A 404 -1.40 -7.29 1.44
N PRO A 405 -2.32 -7.33 2.43
CA PRO A 405 -2.33 -8.32 3.50
C PRO A 405 -2.45 -9.78 3.03
N ASN A 406 -3.02 -10.01 1.85
CA ASN A 406 -3.14 -11.34 1.25
C ASN A 406 -1.90 -11.77 0.43
N SER A 407 -0.86 -10.94 0.34
CA SER A 407 0.39 -11.28 -0.35
C SER A 407 1.35 -12.02 0.58
N SER A 408 1.51 -13.34 0.37
CA SER A 408 2.49 -14.15 1.11
C SER A 408 3.89 -13.56 1.04
N ASN A 409 4.34 -13.07 -0.13
CA ASN A 409 5.68 -12.50 -0.25
C ASN A 409 5.82 -11.22 0.59
N SER A 410 4.83 -10.32 0.57
CA SER A 410 4.88 -9.08 1.36
C SER A 410 4.92 -9.35 2.85
N LEU A 411 4.10 -10.29 3.35
CA LEU A 411 4.13 -10.73 4.74
C LEU A 411 5.50 -11.27 5.14
N ARG A 412 6.11 -12.15 4.32
CA ARG A 412 7.44 -12.71 4.61
C ARG A 412 8.52 -11.62 4.65
N LEU A 413 8.42 -10.57 3.83
CA LEU A 413 9.36 -9.44 3.91
C LEU A 413 9.25 -8.68 5.24
N THR A 414 8.02 -8.46 5.73
CA THR A 414 7.78 -7.82 7.03
C THR A 414 8.32 -8.67 8.18
N GLU A 415 8.08 -9.98 8.16
CA GLU A 415 8.59 -10.92 9.16
C GLU A 415 10.12 -11.02 9.13
N VAL A 416 10.72 -11.07 7.93
CA VAL A 416 12.17 -11.10 7.76
C VAL A 416 12.81 -9.80 8.27
N ALA A 417 12.19 -8.64 8.05
CA ALA A 417 12.65 -7.38 8.62
C ALA A 417 12.55 -7.40 10.16
N ALA A 418 11.42 -7.83 10.71
CA ALA A 418 11.20 -7.91 12.16
C ALA A 418 12.21 -8.86 12.85
N ALA A 419 12.59 -9.95 12.18
CA ALA A 419 13.59 -10.90 12.68
C ALA A 419 15.00 -10.29 12.81
N GLU A 420 15.30 -9.17 12.14
CA GLU A 420 16.54 -8.41 12.31
C GLU A 420 16.48 -7.43 13.51
N GLY A 421 15.39 -7.45 14.30
CA GLY A 421 15.24 -6.70 15.55
C GLY A 421 14.73 -5.27 15.38
N VAL A 422 14.24 -4.90 14.20
CA VAL A 422 13.65 -3.58 13.90
C VAL A 422 12.13 -3.66 13.84
N ALA A 423 11.44 -2.58 14.20
CA ALA A 423 10.00 -2.49 13.97
C ALA A 423 9.73 -2.53 12.46
N ALA A 424 8.84 -3.42 12.03
CA ALA A 424 8.48 -3.59 10.62
C ALA A 424 6.96 -3.58 10.45
N HIS A 425 6.46 -2.78 9.51
CA HIS A 425 5.02 -2.63 9.25
C HIS A 425 4.70 -2.88 7.78
N LEU A 426 3.69 -3.72 7.55
CA LEU A 426 3.06 -3.90 6.24
C LEU A 426 1.99 -2.80 6.08
N VAL A 427 2.03 -2.10 4.95
CA VAL A 427 1.01 -1.09 4.58
C VAL A 427 0.70 -1.20 3.09
N GLU A 428 -0.55 -0.96 2.69
CA GLU A 428 -0.95 -1.00 1.28
C GLU A 428 -0.54 0.27 0.54
N HIS A 429 -0.64 1.43 1.21
CA HIS A 429 -0.32 2.74 0.65
C HIS A 429 0.12 3.74 1.74
N ALA A 430 0.62 4.92 1.32
CA ALA A 430 1.13 5.95 2.24
C ALA A 430 0.14 6.33 3.36
N GLY A 431 -1.16 6.44 3.06
CA GLY A 431 -2.19 6.80 4.06
C GLY A 431 -2.39 5.80 5.22
N GLU A 432 -1.87 4.57 5.13
CA GLU A 432 -1.91 3.61 6.24
C GLU A 432 -0.72 3.75 7.19
N VAL A 433 0.32 4.49 6.79
CA VAL A 433 1.48 4.72 7.65
C VAL A 433 1.05 5.51 8.88
N GLU A 434 1.31 4.96 10.06
CA GLU A 434 1.10 5.70 11.29
C GLU A 434 2.24 6.68 11.54
N LEU A 435 1.92 7.96 11.66
CA LEU A 435 2.87 9.03 11.97
C LEU A 435 3.56 8.77 13.32
N GLY A 436 2.88 8.06 14.24
CA GLY A 436 3.47 7.61 15.49
C GLY A 436 4.69 6.69 15.31
N TRP A 437 4.73 5.87 14.25
CA TRP A 437 5.88 5.00 13.94
C TRP A 437 7.09 5.81 13.47
N LEU A 438 6.85 6.95 12.82
CA LEU A 438 7.90 7.82 12.29
C LEU A 438 8.53 8.71 13.37
N ALA A 439 7.87 8.90 14.51
CA ALA A 439 8.35 9.78 15.56
C ALA A 439 9.73 9.32 16.09
N GLY A 440 10.75 10.15 15.89
CA GLY A 440 12.13 9.86 16.30
C GLY A 440 12.93 8.93 15.37
N ALA A 441 12.29 8.24 14.42
CA ALA A 441 12.97 7.42 13.41
C ALA A 441 13.73 8.32 12.42
N ARG A 442 15.06 8.15 12.34
CA ARG A 442 15.95 8.92 11.45
C ARG A 442 16.24 8.16 10.17
N ARG A 443 16.34 6.83 10.24
CA ARG A 443 16.54 5.94 9.10
C ARG A 443 15.32 5.06 8.93
N VAL A 444 14.62 5.22 7.82
CA VAL A 444 13.45 4.42 7.49
C VAL A 444 13.77 3.54 6.30
N GLY A 445 13.78 2.23 6.53
CA GLY A 445 13.89 1.24 5.49
C GLY A 445 12.58 1.13 4.73
N VAL A 446 12.65 1.12 3.40
CA VAL A 446 11.46 0.98 2.56
C VAL A 446 11.71 -0.11 1.52
N THR A 447 10.80 -1.06 1.45
CA THR A 447 10.76 -2.10 0.42
C THR A 447 9.32 -2.34 -0.04
N ALA A 448 9.15 -3.18 -1.04
CA ALA A 448 7.84 -3.51 -1.58
C ALA A 448 7.81 -4.98 -2.03
N GLY A 449 6.67 -5.64 -1.80
CA GLY A 449 6.44 -7.01 -2.22
C GLY A 449 6.45 -7.16 -3.74
N ALA A 450 6.58 -8.41 -4.21
CA ALA A 450 6.65 -8.73 -5.64
C ALA A 450 5.38 -8.35 -6.42
N SER A 451 4.25 -8.13 -5.75
CA SER A 451 2.98 -7.72 -6.35
C SER A 451 2.67 -6.22 -6.21
N ALA A 452 3.51 -5.46 -5.51
CA ALA A 452 3.28 -4.03 -5.27
C ALA A 452 3.80 -3.17 -6.43
N PRO A 453 2.96 -2.31 -7.03
CA PRO A 453 3.38 -1.38 -8.07
C PRO A 453 4.53 -0.47 -7.63
N PRO A 454 5.48 -0.14 -8.53
CA PRO A 454 6.57 0.79 -8.23
C PRO A 454 6.09 2.16 -7.74
N HIS A 455 5.02 2.70 -8.33
CA HIS A 455 4.50 4.03 -7.98
C HIS A 455 4.10 4.15 -6.50
N LEU A 456 3.65 3.07 -5.85
CA LEU A 456 3.30 3.13 -4.42
C LEU A 456 4.52 3.47 -3.55
N VAL A 457 5.72 3.02 -3.96
CA VAL A 457 6.98 3.38 -3.27
C VAL A 457 7.30 4.85 -3.51
N ASP A 458 7.10 5.32 -4.73
CA ASP A 458 7.32 6.72 -5.09
C ASP A 458 6.35 7.65 -4.32
N ASP A 459 5.06 7.29 -4.24
CA ASP A 459 4.03 7.99 -3.47
C ASP A 459 4.37 8.05 -1.97
N LEU A 460 4.90 6.96 -1.40
CA LEU A 460 5.35 6.93 -0.01
C LEU A 460 6.55 7.87 0.20
N VAL A 461 7.55 7.81 -0.68
CA VAL A 461 8.72 8.68 -0.60
C VAL A 461 8.32 10.15 -0.74
N GLU A 462 7.43 10.45 -1.68
CA GLU A 462 6.82 11.77 -1.84
C GLU A 462 6.11 12.20 -0.56
N ALA A 463 5.23 11.37 -0.01
CA ALA A 463 4.50 11.70 1.21
C ALA A 463 5.42 12.00 2.42
N LEU A 464 6.48 11.20 2.58
CA LEU A 464 7.48 11.40 3.65
C LEU A 464 8.30 12.67 3.45
N SER A 465 8.46 13.16 2.21
CA SER A 465 9.20 14.41 1.94
C SER A 465 8.49 15.65 2.50
N GLY A 466 7.15 15.60 2.67
CA GLY A 466 6.39 16.68 3.30
C GLY A 466 6.57 16.79 4.82
N LEU A 467 7.26 15.83 5.45
CA LEU A 467 7.54 15.85 6.90
C LEU A 467 8.91 16.46 7.24
N GLY A 468 9.70 16.89 6.26
CA GLY A 468 11.01 17.52 6.50
C GLY A 468 12.06 17.14 5.46
N THR A 469 13.31 17.50 5.71
CA THR A 469 14.43 17.17 4.81
C THR A 469 14.56 15.66 4.65
N LEU A 470 14.46 15.18 3.40
CA LEU A 470 14.53 13.76 3.06
C LEU A 470 15.77 13.49 2.21
N ARG A 471 16.56 12.49 2.60
CA ARG A 471 17.61 11.92 1.75
C ARG A 471 17.22 10.51 1.37
N VAL A 472 17.41 10.14 0.11
CA VAL A 472 17.12 8.79 -0.38
C VAL A 472 18.42 8.11 -0.75
N ARG A 473 18.69 6.95 -0.14
CA ARG A 473 19.82 6.07 -0.45
C ARG A 473 19.30 4.74 -0.95
N HIS A 474 19.81 4.29 -2.09
CA HIS A 474 19.51 2.97 -2.65
C HIS A 474 20.49 1.93 -2.10
N THR A 475 19.96 0.84 -1.55
CA THR A 475 20.74 -0.31 -1.08
C THR A 475 20.45 -1.50 -1.99
N THR A 476 21.23 -1.62 -3.07
CA THR A 476 21.09 -2.70 -4.05
C THR A 476 21.98 -3.87 -3.68
N VAL A 477 21.39 -5.01 -3.34
CA VAL A 477 22.15 -6.25 -3.01
C VAL A 477 22.41 -7.11 -4.24
N THR A 478 21.58 -6.98 -5.28
CA THR A 478 21.69 -7.72 -6.54
C THR A 478 20.86 -7.05 -7.64
N GLU A 479 21.13 -7.38 -8.90
CA GLU A 479 20.37 -6.92 -10.07
C GLU A 479 19.54 -8.07 -10.65
N GLU A 480 18.31 -7.75 -11.10
CA GLU A 480 17.39 -8.71 -11.72
C GLU A 480 17.25 -8.39 -13.22
N SER A 481 17.52 -9.37 -14.09
CA SER A 481 17.42 -9.23 -15.56
C SER A 481 16.50 -10.26 -16.21
N VAL A 482 15.82 -11.09 -15.39
CA VAL A 482 14.90 -12.13 -15.85
C VAL A 482 13.69 -11.49 -16.53
N ARG A 483 13.28 -12.04 -17.67
CA ARG A 483 12.03 -11.69 -18.37
C ARG A 483 11.35 -12.96 -18.85
N PHE A 484 10.02 -12.94 -18.89
CA PHE A 484 9.21 -14.05 -19.37
C PHE A 484 8.36 -13.62 -20.55
N ASN A 485 8.30 -14.45 -21.59
CA ASN A 485 7.49 -14.18 -22.78
C ASN A 485 5.99 -14.35 -22.49
N LEU A 486 5.16 -13.59 -23.18
CA LEU A 486 3.71 -13.74 -23.15
C LEU A 486 3.25 -15.09 -23.74
N PRO A 487 2.08 -15.60 -23.32
CA PRO A 487 1.38 -16.70 -23.98
C PRO A 487 1.03 -16.35 -25.44
N ARG A 488 0.98 -17.36 -26.32
CA ARG A 488 0.70 -17.18 -27.76
C ARG A 488 -0.68 -16.57 -28.03
N GLU A 489 -1.61 -16.76 -27.10
CA GLU A 489 -3.00 -16.31 -27.18
C GLU A 489 -3.11 -14.78 -27.14
N VAL A 490 -2.14 -14.11 -26.52
CA VAL A 490 -2.06 -12.66 -26.33
C VAL A 490 -0.74 -12.04 -26.82
N SER A 491 0.16 -12.86 -27.38
CA SER A 491 1.34 -12.39 -28.12
C SER A 491 1.00 -11.83 -29.49
#